data_AF-A0A6A2W1U7-F1
#
_entry.id   AF-A0A6A2W1U7-F1
#
_cell.length_a   1.000
_cell.length_b   1.000
_cell.length_c   1.000
_cell.angle_alpha   90.00
_cell.angle_beta   90.00
_cell.angle_gamma   90.00
#
_symmetry.space_group_name_H-M   'P 1'
#
loop_
_entity.id
_entity.type
_entity.pdbx_description
1 polymer ?
#
loop_
_entity_poly.entity_id
_entity_poly.type
_entity_poly.pdbx_seq_one_letter_code
_entity_poly.pdbx_strand_id
1 'polypeptide(L)'
;MEFVGYRNARLVDGLAGTGRIMTRHGEGRTFDPLQYAVLMKMAIGTYDWPLDEQAQKKNALPRTYTFGWLALAQDLGMTLPDSADDIIVVSGEPRVPKKETLAIQRICKAAKRLEEAGLIKCIRKGNVQRKNNAAWLLTIGDPEENREVERYVRAHMYL
;
A
#
# COMPACT_ATOMS: atom_id res chain seq x y z
N MET A 1 -3.63 7.70 -7.53
CA MET A 1 -2.16 7.62 -7.73
C MET A 1 -1.80 7.43 -9.21
N GLU A 2 -0.60 7.81 -9.65
CA GLU A 2 -0.10 7.49 -10.99
C GLU A 2 0.29 6.00 -11.08
N PHE A 3 0.08 5.38 -12.26
CA PHE A 3 0.45 4.00 -12.51
C PHE A 3 1.93 3.94 -12.94
N VAL A 4 2.80 3.44 -12.05
CA VAL A 4 4.26 3.40 -12.28
C VAL A 4 4.91 2.04 -11.99
N GLY A 5 4.17 1.10 -11.40
CA GLY A 5 4.69 -0.20 -10.94
C GLY A 5 4.20 -1.41 -11.73
N TYR A 6 4.46 -1.47 -13.04
CA TYR A 6 4.01 -2.57 -13.90
C TYR A 6 4.60 -3.93 -13.49
N ARG A 7 5.89 -3.98 -13.14
CA ARG A 7 6.54 -5.23 -12.70
C ARG A 7 6.13 -5.60 -11.29
N ASN A 8 5.99 -4.62 -10.40
CA ASN A 8 5.45 -4.82 -9.07
C ASN A 8 4.06 -5.47 -9.13
N ALA A 9 3.17 -4.97 -10.00
CA ALA A 9 1.85 -5.56 -10.20
C ALA A 9 1.92 -7.03 -10.62
N ARG A 10 2.79 -7.36 -11.59
CA ARG A 10 3.01 -8.76 -12.03
C ARG A 10 3.52 -9.67 -10.91
N LEU A 11 4.39 -9.16 -10.03
CA LEU A 11 4.84 -9.92 -8.86
C LEU A 11 3.68 -10.22 -7.92
N VAL A 12 2.78 -9.26 -7.68
CA VAL A 12 1.59 -9.46 -6.85
C VAL A 12 0.65 -10.50 -7.45
N ASP A 13 0.44 -10.48 -8.77
CA ASP A 13 -0.36 -11.52 -9.44
C ASP A 13 0.26 -12.91 -9.30
N GLY A 14 1.58 -13.01 -9.46
CA GLY A 14 2.31 -14.26 -9.21
C GLY A 14 2.13 -14.76 -7.77
N LEU A 15 2.20 -13.86 -6.78
CA LEU A 15 2.01 -14.19 -5.37
C LEU A 15 0.59 -14.71 -5.06
N ALA A 16 -0.44 -14.17 -5.72
CA ALA A 16 -1.81 -14.64 -5.56
C ALA A 16 -1.94 -16.13 -5.94
N GLY A 17 -1.28 -16.55 -7.02
CA GLY A 17 -1.25 -17.95 -7.47
C GLY A 17 -0.52 -18.92 -6.54
N THR A 18 0.31 -18.42 -5.62
CA THR A 18 1.10 -19.25 -4.67
C THR A 18 0.45 -19.45 -3.31
N GLY A 19 -0.75 -18.89 -3.09
CA GLY A 19 -1.43 -18.95 -1.79
C GLY A 19 -0.81 -18.04 -0.71
N ARG A 20 0.03 -17.06 -1.11
CA ARG A 20 0.60 -16.09 -0.17
C ARG A 20 -0.38 -14.99 0.27
N ILE A 21 -1.47 -14.80 -0.49
CA ILE A 21 -2.53 -13.82 -0.18
C ILE A 21 -3.77 -14.59 0.30
N MET A 22 -3.62 -15.26 1.43
CA MET A 22 -4.69 -16.05 2.04
C MET A 22 -5.04 -15.51 3.44
N THR A 23 -6.28 -15.69 3.82
CA THR A 23 -6.75 -15.48 5.19
C THR A 23 -7.38 -16.77 5.72
N ARG A 24 -7.33 -16.93 7.04
CA ARG A 24 -7.90 -18.10 7.72
C ARG A 24 -9.36 -17.83 8.05
N HIS A 25 -10.23 -18.74 7.62
CA HIS A 25 -11.65 -18.75 7.99
C HIS A 25 -11.98 -20.12 8.57
N GLY A 26 -12.15 -20.18 9.89
CA GLY A 26 -12.28 -21.44 10.63
C GLY A 26 -11.05 -22.32 10.45
N GLU A 27 -11.26 -23.56 10.00
CA GLU A 27 -10.17 -24.52 9.73
C GLU A 27 -9.51 -24.31 8.36
N GLY A 28 -10.18 -23.61 7.44
CA GLY A 28 -9.73 -23.41 6.05
C GLY A 28 -8.90 -22.15 5.83
N ARG A 29 -8.11 -22.15 4.75
CA ARG A 29 -7.48 -20.97 4.16
C ARG A 29 -8.19 -20.62 2.86
N THR A 30 -8.52 -19.35 2.67
CA THR A 30 -9.13 -18.85 1.43
C THR A 30 -8.45 -17.57 0.99
N PHE A 31 -8.57 -17.25 -0.30
CA PHE A 31 -8.07 -15.99 -0.87
C PHE A 31 -8.73 -14.79 -0.18
N ASP A 32 -7.95 -13.73 0.09
CA ASP A 32 -8.45 -12.48 0.67
C ASP A 32 -8.44 -11.36 -0.38
N PRO A 33 -9.61 -11.03 -0.99
CA PRO A 33 -9.69 -10.02 -2.05
C PRO A 33 -9.25 -8.63 -1.60
N LEU A 34 -9.46 -8.27 -0.33
CA LEU A 34 -9.07 -6.95 0.17
C LEU A 34 -7.55 -6.86 0.34
N GLN A 35 -6.91 -7.90 0.87
CA GLN A 35 -5.44 -7.94 0.94
C GLN A 35 -4.82 -7.85 -0.46
N TYR A 36 -5.37 -8.59 -1.43
CA TYR A 36 -4.93 -8.51 -2.82
C TYR A 36 -5.11 -7.10 -3.38
N ALA A 37 -6.30 -6.50 -3.25
CA ALA A 37 -6.57 -5.16 -3.76
C ALA A 37 -5.67 -4.09 -3.13
N VAL A 38 -5.43 -4.17 -1.82
CA VAL A 38 -4.50 -3.28 -1.09
C VAL A 38 -3.08 -3.43 -1.63
N LEU A 39 -2.56 -4.66 -1.69
CA LEU A 39 -1.19 -4.91 -2.14
C LEU A 39 -1.01 -4.53 -3.61
N MET A 40 -1.99 -4.82 -4.46
CA MET A 40 -1.99 -4.49 -5.88
C MET A 40 -2.00 -2.98 -6.11
N LYS A 41 -2.85 -2.23 -5.41
CA LYS A 41 -2.86 -0.75 -5.50
C LYS A 41 -1.55 -0.14 -5.02
N MET A 42 -0.96 -0.67 -3.94
CA MET A 42 0.37 -0.26 -3.50
C MET A 42 1.44 -0.57 -4.55
N ALA A 43 1.39 -1.75 -5.17
CA ALA A 43 2.35 -2.19 -6.18
C ALA A 43 2.29 -1.30 -7.43
N ILE A 44 1.09 -1.06 -7.95
CA ILE A 44 0.84 -0.20 -9.11
C ILE A 44 1.30 1.25 -8.85
N GLY A 45 1.05 1.76 -7.65
CA GLY A 45 1.37 3.14 -7.28
C GLY A 45 2.82 3.39 -6.86
N THR A 46 3.70 2.38 -6.91
CA THR A 46 5.10 2.52 -6.49
C THR A 46 6.06 2.12 -7.61
N TYR A 47 7.20 2.82 -7.68
CA TYR A 47 8.19 2.57 -8.73
C TYR A 47 8.70 1.12 -8.69
N ASP A 48 8.93 0.55 -9.87
CA ASP A 48 9.49 -0.78 -10.01
C ASP A 48 10.96 -0.86 -9.56
N TRP A 49 11.42 -2.07 -9.27
CA TRP A 49 12.85 -2.41 -9.20
C TRP A 49 13.24 -3.32 -10.38
N PRO A 50 14.42 -3.15 -11.00
CA PRO A 50 15.30 -1.96 -10.92
C PRO A 50 14.61 -0.69 -11.46
N LEU A 51 15.01 0.48 -10.96
CA LEU A 51 14.49 1.77 -11.44
C LEU A 51 14.91 2.04 -12.89
N ASP A 52 14.03 2.64 -13.69
CA ASP A 52 14.40 3.23 -14.99
C ASP A 52 15.22 4.52 -14.82
N GLU A 53 15.83 5.01 -15.91
CA GLU A 53 16.68 6.21 -15.88
C GLU A 53 15.95 7.45 -15.34
N GLN A 54 14.65 7.59 -15.64
CA GLN A 54 13.88 8.76 -15.23
C GLN A 54 13.60 8.72 -13.73
N ALA A 55 13.27 7.55 -13.19
CA ALA A 55 13.04 7.33 -11.77
C ALA A 55 14.35 7.43 -10.97
N GLN A 56 15.48 6.96 -11.52
CA GLN A 56 16.80 7.13 -10.93
C GLN A 56 17.18 8.61 -10.80
N LYS A 57 16.98 9.42 -11.86
CA LYS A 57 17.25 10.87 -11.85
C LYS A 57 16.42 11.61 -10.78
N LYS A 58 15.25 11.08 -10.42
CA LYS A 58 14.36 11.63 -9.39
C LYS A 58 14.68 11.13 -7.97
N ASN A 59 15.72 10.30 -7.79
CA ASN A 59 15.98 9.58 -6.54
C ASN A 59 14.73 8.86 -6.01
N ALA A 60 13.99 8.24 -6.92
CA ALA A 60 12.77 7.53 -6.57
C ALA A 60 13.05 6.39 -5.58
N LEU A 61 12.12 6.15 -4.66
CA LEU A 61 12.20 5.01 -3.74
C LEU A 61 11.37 3.85 -4.33
N PRO A 62 12.00 2.83 -4.93
CA PRO A 62 11.29 1.69 -5.51
C PRO A 62 10.49 0.95 -4.44
N ARG A 63 9.35 0.38 -4.83
CA ARG A 63 8.49 -0.46 -3.97
C ARG A 63 8.12 0.21 -2.64
N THR A 64 8.12 1.54 -2.56
CA THR A 64 7.93 2.27 -1.29
C THR A 64 6.65 3.10 -1.35
N TYR A 65 5.65 2.65 -0.60
CA TYR A 65 4.34 3.31 -0.51
C TYR A 65 4.32 4.35 0.62
N THR A 66 4.02 5.61 0.28
CA THR A 66 4.01 6.75 1.23
C THR A 66 2.74 7.61 1.20
N PHE A 67 1.75 7.26 0.37
CA PHE A 67 0.54 8.08 0.17
C PHE A 67 -0.44 8.03 1.34
N GLY A 68 -0.30 7.06 2.25
CA GLY A 68 -1.17 6.88 3.41
C GLY A 68 -2.44 6.08 3.12
N TRP A 69 -3.15 5.67 4.18
CA TRP A 69 -4.29 4.75 4.07
C TRP A 69 -5.56 5.39 3.55
N LEU A 70 -5.75 6.68 3.79
CA LEU A 70 -6.91 7.39 3.26
C LEU A 70 -6.84 7.50 1.73
N ALA A 71 -5.68 7.84 1.18
CA ALA A 71 -5.47 7.88 -0.27
C ALA A 71 -5.75 6.52 -0.92
N LEU A 72 -5.30 5.43 -0.27
CA LEU A 72 -5.61 4.08 -0.73
C LEU A 72 -7.11 3.77 -0.68
N ALA A 73 -7.80 4.18 0.39
CA ALA A 73 -9.24 4.00 0.54
C ALA A 73 -10.03 4.72 -0.55
N GLN A 74 -9.60 5.93 -0.90
CA GLN A 74 -10.19 6.73 -1.97
C GLN A 74 -9.96 6.08 -3.34
N ASP A 75 -8.75 5.62 -3.63
CA ASP A 75 -8.40 4.92 -4.88
C ASP A 75 -9.11 3.56 -5.05
N LEU A 76 -9.66 3.01 -3.96
CA LEU A 76 -10.50 1.81 -3.92
C LEU A 76 -12.00 2.12 -3.87
N GLY A 77 -12.40 3.40 -3.87
CA GLY A 77 -13.81 3.82 -3.81
C GLY A 77 -14.49 3.55 -2.45
N MET A 78 -13.73 3.23 -1.40
CA MET A 78 -14.27 2.84 -0.09
C MET A 78 -14.87 4.02 0.70
N THR A 79 -14.59 5.25 0.26
CA THR A 79 -15.01 6.49 0.92
C THR A 79 -16.16 7.19 0.20
N LEU A 80 -16.71 6.57 -0.87
CA LEU A 80 -17.84 7.14 -1.60
C LEU A 80 -19.07 7.24 -0.69
N PRO A 81 -19.81 8.38 -0.69
CA PRO A 81 -21.03 8.53 0.10
C PRO A 81 -22.13 7.56 -0.36
N ASP A 82 -22.99 7.09 0.56
CA ASP A 82 -24.23 6.38 0.19
C ASP A 82 -25.34 7.38 -0.14
N SER A 83 -25.33 8.55 0.51
CA SER A 83 -26.27 9.63 0.31
C SER A 83 -25.60 11.00 0.40
N ALA A 84 -26.24 12.04 -0.13
CA ALA A 84 -25.75 13.41 0.00
C ALA A 84 -25.72 13.89 1.46
N ASP A 85 -26.60 13.36 2.31
CA ASP A 85 -26.73 13.73 3.72
C ASP A 85 -25.51 13.29 4.56
N ASP A 86 -24.75 12.30 4.06
CA ASP A 86 -23.52 11.82 4.71
C ASP A 86 -22.32 12.74 4.46
N ILE A 87 -22.45 13.69 3.51
CA ILE A 87 -21.37 14.57 3.09
C ILE A 87 -21.33 15.78 4.00
N ILE A 88 -20.17 16.02 4.61
CA ILE A 88 -19.89 17.26 5.31
C ILE A 88 -18.73 17.99 4.64
N VAL A 89 -18.70 19.32 4.77
CA VAL A 89 -17.58 20.12 4.28
C VAL A 89 -16.53 20.24 5.38
N VAL A 90 -15.35 19.68 5.16
CA VAL A 90 -14.20 19.83 6.06
C VAL A 90 -13.10 20.53 5.28
N SER A 91 -12.67 21.70 5.77
CA SER A 91 -11.62 22.50 5.12
C SER A 91 -11.90 22.82 3.64
N GLY A 92 -13.18 23.01 3.29
CA GLY A 92 -13.61 23.32 1.91
C GLY A 92 -13.77 22.10 1.00
N GLU A 93 -13.46 20.89 1.47
CA GLU A 93 -13.63 19.66 0.70
C GLU A 93 -14.86 18.86 1.18
N PRO A 94 -15.64 18.25 0.26
CA PRO A 94 -16.68 17.30 0.64
C PRO A 94 -16.06 16.01 1.16
N ARG A 95 -16.43 15.61 2.38
CA ARG A 95 -15.87 14.49 3.11
C ARG A 95 -16.97 13.62 3.71
N VAL A 96 -16.65 12.35 3.95
CA VAL A 96 -17.57 11.40 4.59
C VAL A 96 -16.85 10.73 5.79
N PRO A 97 -16.64 11.44 6.92
CA PRO A 97 -15.70 11.03 7.95
C PRO A 97 -15.96 9.66 8.56
N LYS A 98 -17.24 9.29 8.73
CA LYS A 98 -17.62 7.96 9.23
C LYS A 98 -17.13 6.86 8.28
N LYS A 99 -17.34 7.01 6.97
CA LYS A 99 -16.86 6.05 5.97
C LYS A 99 -15.35 6.04 5.85
N GLU A 100 -14.71 7.22 5.85
CA GLU A 100 -13.24 7.33 5.84
C GLU A 100 -12.62 6.56 7.01
N THR A 101 -13.16 6.72 8.21
CA THR A 101 -12.69 6.02 9.41
C THR A 101 -12.84 4.50 9.26
N LEU A 102 -14.00 4.03 8.83
CA LEU A 102 -14.25 2.59 8.61
C LEU A 102 -13.36 2.00 7.51
N ALA A 103 -13.15 2.75 6.42
CA ALA A 103 -12.29 2.33 5.32
C ALA A 103 -10.82 2.23 5.74
N ILE A 104 -10.31 3.24 6.46
CA ILE A 104 -8.96 3.21 7.03
C ILE A 104 -8.80 2.02 7.98
N GLN A 105 -9.77 1.75 8.87
CA GLN A 105 -9.72 0.59 9.77
C GLN A 105 -9.65 -0.75 9.01
N ARG A 106 -10.41 -0.90 7.91
CA ARG A 106 -10.36 -2.09 7.06
C ARG A 106 -9.00 -2.25 6.38
N ILE A 107 -8.44 -1.16 5.83
CA ILE A 107 -7.11 -1.17 5.22
C ILE A 107 -6.03 -1.47 6.25
N CYS A 108 -6.07 -0.88 7.45
CA CYS A 108 -5.11 -1.18 8.53
C CYS A 108 -5.12 -2.67 8.89
N LYS A 109 -6.30 -3.30 8.96
CA LYS A 109 -6.41 -4.75 9.22
C LYS A 109 -5.80 -5.58 8.09
N ALA A 110 -6.05 -5.22 6.83
CA ALA A 110 -5.45 -5.88 5.67
C ALA A 110 -3.92 -5.70 5.64
N ALA A 111 -3.44 -4.48 5.86
CA ALA A 111 -2.01 -4.16 5.92
C ALA A 111 -1.28 -4.93 7.02
N LYS A 112 -1.89 -5.08 8.21
CA LYS A 112 -1.33 -5.89 9.29
C LYS A 112 -1.13 -7.35 8.86
N ARG A 113 -2.10 -7.95 8.17
CA ARG A 113 -1.99 -9.32 7.64
C ARG A 113 -0.92 -9.43 6.56
N LEU A 114 -0.82 -8.44 5.67
CA LEU A 114 0.23 -8.38 4.66
C LEU A 114 1.63 -8.26 5.31
N GLU A 115 1.75 -7.49 6.39
CA GLU A 115 2.99 -7.38 7.18
C GLU A 115 3.34 -8.70 7.87
N GLU A 116 2.38 -9.36 8.52
CA GLU A 116 2.53 -10.69 9.10
C GLU A 116 2.93 -11.75 8.05
N ALA A 117 2.42 -11.63 6.82
CA ALA A 117 2.77 -12.49 5.68
C ALA A 117 4.10 -12.11 5.00
N GLY A 118 4.82 -11.10 5.51
CA GLY A 118 6.08 -10.63 4.93
C GLY A 118 5.94 -10.11 3.50
N LEU A 119 4.79 -9.53 3.15
CA LEU A 119 4.51 -8.92 1.84
C LEU A 119 4.73 -7.41 1.86
N ILE A 120 4.64 -6.78 3.03
CA ILE A 120 5.01 -5.39 3.25
C ILE A 120 5.80 -5.24 4.56
N LYS A 121 6.60 -4.19 4.66
CA LYS A 121 7.42 -3.86 5.83
C LYS A 121 7.36 -2.37 6.13
N CYS A 122 7.00 -1.99 7.35
CA CYS A 122 7.07 -0.60 7.77
C CYS A 122 8.54 -0.16 7.94
N ILE A 123 9.01 0.75 7.09
CA ILE A 123 10.39 1.26 7.13
C ILE A 123 10.51 2.63 7.79
N ARG A 124 9.40 3.38 7.87
CA ARG A 124 9.28 4.63 8.63
C ARG A 124 7.87 4.74 9.20
N LYS A 125 7.76 4.98 10.50
CA LYS A 125 6.47 5.26 11.15
C LYS A 125 5.93 6.62 10.70
N GLY A 126 4.61 6.72 10.56
CA GLY A 126 3.96 8.02 10.34
C GLY A 126 4.12 8.92 11.56
N ASN A 127 4.15 10.23 11.33
CA ASN A 127 4.22 11.23 12.39
C ASN A 127 3.21 12.34 12.10
N VAL A 128 2.23 12.47 13.00
CA VAL A 128 1.16 13.47 12.89
C VAL A 128 1.70 14.89 13.00
N GLN A 129 2.65 15.14 13.92
CA GLN A 129 3.25 16.47 14.12
C GLN A 129 4.02 16.93 12.88
N ARG A 130 4.75 16.02 12.23
CA ARG A 130 5.48 16.30 10.98
C ARG A 130 4.62 16.15 9.72
N LYS A 131 3.31 15.85 9.87
CA LYS A 131 2.36 15.59 8.77
C LYS A 131 2.87 14.57 7.73
N ASN A 132 3.67 13.60 8.17
CA ASN A 132 4.27 12.60 7.30
C ASN A 132 3.60 11.25 7.49
N ASN A 133 3.18 10.64 6.39
CA ASN A 133 2.67 9.29 6.39
C ASN A 133 3.77 8.26 6.68
N ALA A 134 3.33 7.09 7.14
CA ALA A 134 4.20 5.93 7.22
C ALA A 134 4.70 5.55 5.82
N ALA A 135 5.94 5.04 5.75
CA ALA A 135 6.50 4.48 4.55
C ALA A 135 6.54 2.96 4.66
N TRP A 136 5.98 2.30 3.66
CA TRP A 136 5.84 0.85 3.60
C TRP A 136 6.59 0.32 2.39
N LEU A 137 7.58 -0.53 2.64
CA LEU A 137 8.31 -1.23 1.60
C LEU A 137 7.54 -2.50 1.21
N LEU A 138 7.34 -2.73 -0.09
CA LEU A 138 6.75 -3.97 -0.60
C LEU A 138 7.86 -5.03 -0.74
N THR A 139 7.69 -6.16 -0.06
CA THR A 139 8.61 -7.31 -0.08
C THR A 139 8.01 -8.44 -0.91
N ILE A 140 7.75 -8.11 -2.17
CA ILE A 140 7.01 -8.94 -3.14
C ILE A 140 7.90 -9.71 -4.11
N GLY A 141 9.21 -9.43 -4.11
CA GLY A 141 10.21 -10.20 -4.85
C GLY A 141 10.69 -11.43 -4.09
N ASP A 142 11.76 -12.04 -4.58
CA ASP A 142 12.49 -13.07 -3.84
C ASP A 142 13.27 -12.47 -2.63
N PRO A 143 13.75 -13.31 -1.69
CA PRO A 143 14.46 -12.82 -0.51
C PRO A 143 15.73 -12.02 -0.79
N GLU A 144 16.45 -12.29 -1.89
CA GLU A 144 17.68 -11.60 -2.23
C GLU A 144 17.38 -10.22 -2.83
N GLU A 145 16.48 -10.16 -3.80
CA GLU A 145 16.00 -8.93 -4.40
C GLU A 145 15.36 -8.02 -3.33
N ASN A 146 14.54 -8.57 -2.43
CA ASN A 146 13.93 -7.79 -1.35
C ASN A 146 14.98 -7.15 -0.42
N ARG A 147 16.10 -7.84 -0.13
CA ARG A 147 17.20 -7.27 0.66
C ARG A 147 17.93 -6.18 -0.10
N GLU A 148 18.14 -6.36 -1.39
CA GLU A 148 18.77 -5.36 -2.25
C GLU A 148 17.93 -4.08 -2.31
N VAL A 149 16.63 -4.22 -2.58
CA VAL A 149 15.67 -3.10 -2.63
C VAL A 149 15.62 -2.40 -1.27
N GLU A 150 15.54 -3.15 -0.17
CA GLU A 150 15.53 -2.55 1.17
C GLU A 150 16.81 -1.74 1.43
N ARG A 151 17.99 -2.28 1.07
CA ARG A 151 19.27 -1.59 1.23
C ARG A 151 19.30 -0.31 0.40
N TYR A 152 18.85 -0.36 -0.86
CA TYR A 152 18.74 0.82 -1.71
C TYR A 152 17.84 1.89 -1.08
N VAL A 153 16.62 1.51 -0.69
CA VAL A 153 15.65 2.43 -0.10
C VAL A 153 16.19 3.03 1.19
N ARG A 154 16.80 2.25 2.08
CA ARG A 154 17.38 2.77 3.32
C ARG A 154 18.54 3.73 3.11
N ALA A 155 19.35 3.52 2.07
CA ALA A 155 20.45 4.42 1.74
C ALA A 155 19.98 5.77 1.17
N HIS A 156 18.84 5.79 0.47
CA HIS A 156 18.31 6.99 -0.21
C HIS A 156 17.15 7.64 0.56
N MET A 157 16.61 6.98 1.57
CA MET A 157 15.58 7.53 2.44
C MET A 157 16.24 8.33 3.56
N TYR A 158 16.22 9.66 3.42
CA TYR A 158 16.58 10.57 4.52
C TYR A 158 15.60 10.34 5.68
N LEU A 159 16.06 9.67 6.74
CA LEU A 159 15.32 9.40 7.98
C LEU A 159 15.41 10.58 8.96
#